data_AF-A0AAV6XFN1-F1
#
_entry.id   AF-A0AAV6XFN1-F1
#
_cell.length_a   1.000
_cell.length_b   1.000
_cell.length_c   1.000
_cell.angle_alpha   90.00
_cell.angle_beta   90.00
_cell.angle_gamma   90.00
#
_symmetry.space_group_name_H-M   'P 1'
#
loop_
_entity.id
_entity.type
_entity.pdbx_description
1 polymer ?
#
loop_
_entity_poly.entity_id
_entity_poly.type
_entity_poly.pdbx_seq_one_letter_code
_entity_poly.pdbx_strand_id
1 'polypeptide(L)'
;MEVHQRSETLLQFMRNERLAPSPREESKRIDAIDDLKKIVRKWASWVASQRGLPRGYVCAKIQIFGSYGLGVHNSNSDIDALCIVSYFVTLEDFFGVLRDMLASTPGVSDILCIKNAKVPQIKFSFDGVKFDLPYARLNAASIHEALGYLGGIHLAVLAALICQRHPNETLSVLVSVFFDTYATWRWEAEPVILEDDNMPPMSRMRIQYCDSNITKSTFDIIKTEFRRAHDFLVRDFDWRPLFEVVSYAKNYESFLKICVSSRHKNELGDWVGWVKSRMPQLLFKLEKLPGFCHPNPTTYGGSDLSKVFYWGLDTNKSNIINVESIKKDFTRISMGRHGPLGTMELSVVNASEFHEAKTNNRSTSMRATRTRRTRQNYGR
;
A
#
# COMPACT_ATOMS: atom_id res chain seq x y z
N MET A 1 -38.89 -21.89 17.18
CA MET A 1 -38.45 -20.83 16.24
C MET A 1 -37.06 -21.18 15.77
N GLU A 2 -36.91 -21.56 14.51
CA GLU A 2 -35.62 -21.85 13.88
C GLU A 2 -34.68 -20.64 14.02
N VAL A 3 -33.39 -20.91 14.23
CA VAL A 3 -32.33 -19.91 14.41
C VAL A 3 -32.37 -18.84 13.31
N HIS A 4 -32.74 -19.23 12.09
CA HIS A 4 -32.85 -18.34 10.93
C HIS A 4 -33.91 -17.24 11.13
N GLN A 5 -35.07 -17.60 11.66
CA GLN A 5 -36.19 -16.66 11.87
C GLN A 5 -35.91 -15.67 13.02
N ARG A 6 -35.07 -16.06 13.99
CA ARG A 6 -34.56 -15.16 15.04
C ARG A 6 -33.57 -14.13 14.48
N SER A 7 -32.68 -14.54 13.58
CA SER A 7 -31.72 -13.63 12.94
C SER A 7 -32.42 -12.61 12.04
N GLU A 8 -33.42 -13.02 11.26
CA GLU A 8 -34.18 -12.10 10.40
C GLU A 8 -34.98 -11.07 11.22
N THR A 9 -35.63 -11.50 12.30
CA THR A 9 -36.38 -10.59 13.19
C THR A 9 -35.47 -9.58 13.88
N LEU A 10 -34.25 -9.98 14.28
CA LEU A 10 -33.25 -9.06 14.82
C LEU A 10 -32.74 -8.07 13.76
N LEU A 11 -32.44 -8.51 12.55
CA LEU A 11 -32.04 -7.62 11.46
C LEU A 11 -33.13 -6.61 11.10
N GLN A 12 -34.40 -7.04 11.13
CA GLN A 12 -35.54 -6.15 10.90
C GLN A 12 -35.69 -5.14 12.04
N PHE A 13 -35.53 -5.57 13.29
CA PHE A 13 -35.50 -4.67 14.45
C PHE A 13 -34.37 -3.64 14.33
N MET A 14 -33.16 -4.06 14.00
CA MET A 14 -32.01 -3.15 13.80
C MET A 14 -32.24 -2.13 12.68
N ARG A 15 -32.92 -2.52 11.59
CA ARG A 15 -33.32 -1.58 10.53
C ARG A 15 -34.36 -0.58 11.02
N ASN A 16 -35.38 -1.05 11.75
CA ASN A 16 -36.45 -0.19 12.27
C ASN A 16 -35.91 0.84 13.27
N GLU A 17 -34.99 0.43 14.14
CA GLU A 17 -34.32 1.28 15.14
C GLU A 17 -33.15 2.11 14.56
N ARG A 18 -32.89 2.03 13.25
CA ARG A 18 -31.78 2.72 12.54
C ARG A 18 -30.39 2.41 13.11
N LEU A 19 -30.22 1.23 13.70
CA LEU A 19 -28.96 0.75 14.25
C LEU A 19 -27.95 0.37 13.17
N ALA A 20 -28.42 0.02 11.96
CA ALA A 20 -27.60 -0.21 10.78
C ALA A 20 -27.87 0.86 9.70
N PRO A 21 -26.85 1.33 8.95
CA PRO A 21 -27.04 2.27 7.86
C PRO A 21 -27.78 1.61 6.68
N SER A 22 -28.59 2.41 5.98
CA SER A 22 -29.18 1.99 4.71
C SER A 22 -28.12 1.91 3.60
N PRO A 23 -28.33 1.09 2.54
CA PRO A 23 -27.40 1.01 1.41
C PRO A 23 -27.14 2.37 0.74
N ARG A 24 -28.14 3.26 0.76
CA ARG A 24 -28.02 4.62 0.22
C ARG A 24 -27.12 5.50 1.08
N GLU A 25 -27.21 5.40 2.40
CA GLU A 25 -26.31 6.10 3.32
C GLU A 25 -24.87 5.57 3.19
N GLU A 26 -24.71 4.26 3.00
CA GLU A 26 -23.39 3.67 2.77
C GLU A 26 -22.77 4.16 1.47
N SER A 27 -23.53 4.18 0.37
CA SER A 27 -23.09 4.74 -0.91
C SER A 27 -22.63 6.20 -0.74
N LYS A 28 -23.38 7.02 0.00
CA LYS A 28 -22.98 8.42 0.28
C LYS A 28 -21.67 8.52 1.05
N ARG A 29 -21.43 7.63 2.01
CA ARG A 29 -20.17 7.59 2.80
C ARG A 29 -18.99 7.21 1.90
N ILE A 30 -19.16 6.23 1.03
CA ILE A 30 -18.15 5.82 0.04
C ILE A 30 -17.81 7.00 -0.88
N ASP A 31 -18.82 7.65 -1.45
CA ASP A 31 -18.64 8.81 -2.33
C ASP A 31 -17.90 9.96 -1.61
N ALA A 32 -18.32 10.28 -0.39
CA ALA A 32 -17.70 11.33 0.42
C ALA A 32 -16.24 11.00 0.79
N ILE A 33 -15.92 9.73 1.10
CA ILE A 33 -14.54 9.28 1.34
C ILE A 33 -13.68 9.46 0.09
N ASP A 34 -14.20 9.08 -1.08
CA ASP A 34 -13.47 9.18 -2.33
C ASP A 34 -13.24 10.62 -2.76
N ASP A 35 -14.21 11.50 -2.52
CA ASP A 35 -14.07 12.92 -2.74
C ASP A 35 -13.08 13.56 -1.76
N LEU A 36 -13.12 13.20 -0.47
CA LEU A 36 -12.09 13.62 0.49
C LEU A 36 -10.69 13.19 0.04
N LYS A 37 -10.52 11.95 -0.41
CA LYS A 37 -9.24 11.48 -0.98
C LYS A 37 -8.81 12.31 -2.18
N LYS A 38 -9.73 12.73 -3.06
CA LYS A 38 -9.42 13.60 -4.21
C LYS A 38 -8.96 14.99 -3.75
N ILE A 39 -9.64 15.58 -2.78
CA ILE A 39 -9.29 16.88 -2.20
C ILE A 39 -7.89 16.82 -1.58
N VAL A 40 -7.62 15.82 -0.74
CA VAL A 40 -6.31 15.65 -0.08
C VAL A 40 -5.20 15.39 -1.11
N ARG A 41 -5.47 14.62 -2.18
CA ARG A 41 -4.51 14.44 -3.28
C ARG A 41 -4.19 15.76 -4.01
N LYS A 42 -5.21 16.59 -4.25
CA LYS A 42 -5.05 17.91 -4.87
C LYS A 42 -4.26 18.86 -3.97
N TRP A 43 -4.60 18.90 -2.68
CA TRP A 43 -3.88 19.68 -1.66
C TRP A 43 -2.43 19.24 -1.54
N ALA A 44 -2.16 17.94 -1.40
CA ALA A 44 -0.82 17.37 -1.32
C ALA A 44 0.03 17.71 -2.55
N SER A 45 -0.57 17.68 -3.73
CA SER A 45 0.10 18.09 -4.97
C SER A 45 0.45 19.58 -4.99
N TRP A 46 -0.44 20.43 -4.44
CA TRP A 46 -0.18 21.86 -4.29
C TRP A 46 0.96 22.10 -3.29
N VAL A 47 0.93 21.46 -2.11
CA VAL A 47 1.99 21.61 -1.09
C VAL A 47 3.33 21.18 -1.64
N ALA A 48 3.38 20.02 -2.32
CA ALA A 48 4.58 19.55 -3.00
C ALA A 48 5.13 20.59 -3.99
N SER A 49 4.25 21.18 -4.82
CA SER A 49 4.64 22.24 -5.75
C SER A 49 5.22 23.47 -5.06
N GLN A 50 4.68 23.88 -3.90
CA GLN A 50 5.19 25.02 -3.13
C GLN A 50 6.56 24.74 -2.50
N ARG A 51 6.92 23.46 -2.34
CA ARG A 51 8.24 23.03 -1.83
C ARG A 51 9.23 22.71 -2.95
N GLY A 52 8.90 23.04 -4.21
CA GLY A 52 9.75 22.78 -5.37
C GLY A 52 9.80 21.30 -5.78
N LEU A 53 8.90 20.47 -5.26
CA LEU A 53 8.84 19.04 -5.56
C LEU A 53 8.08 18.79 -6.89
N PRO A 54 8.40 17.69 -7.60
CA PRO A 54 7.81 17.39 -8.90
C PRO A 54 6.28 17.19 -8.83
N ARG A 55 5.59 17.49 -9.93
CA ARG A 55 4.17 17.12 -10.09
C ARG A 55 3.99 15.62 -9.98
N GLY A 56 3.08 15.18 -9.11
CA GLY A 56 2.81 13.76 -8.87
C GLY A 56 3.66 13.13 -7.77
N TYR A 57 4.39 13.95 -7.01
CA TYR A 57 4.97 13.58 -5.73
C TYR A 57 3.87 13.32 -4.70
N VAL A 58 3.88 12.15 -4.06
CA VAL A 58 2.83 11.76 -3.10
C VAL A 58 3.31 12.09 -1.70
N CYS A 59 2.93 13.26 -1.20
CA CYS A 59 3.33 13.71 0.14
C CYS A 59 2.26 13.50 1.23
N ALA A 60 1.05 13.06 0.87
CA ALA A 60 -0.02 12.77 1.81
C ALA A 60 -0.93 11.60 1.38
N LYS A 61 -1.53 10.92 2.35
CA LYS A 61 -2.51 9.83 2.18
C LYS A 61 -3.59 9.89 3.26
N ILE A 62 -4.82 9.52 2.91
CA ILE A 62 -5.90 9.26 3.88
C ILE A 62 -5.96 7.77 4.22
N GLN A 63 -6.02 7.45 5.51
CA GLN A 63 -6.29 6.11 6.02
C GLN A 63 -7.55 6.15 6.89
N ILE A 64 -8.60 5.44 6.49
CA ILE A 64 -9.83 5.34 7.27
C ILE A 64 -9.62 4.39 8.45
N PHE A 65 -10.15 4.76 9.62
CA PHE A 65 -10.09 3.98 10.86
C PHE A 65 -11.39 4.16 11.67
N GLY A 66 -11.36 3.84 12.96
CA GLY A 66 -12.46 4.11 13.88
C GLY A 66 -13.70 3.24 13.62
N SER A 67 -14.86 3.72 14.05
CA SER A 67 -16.10 2.93 14.00
C SER A 67 -16.47 2.54 12.57
N TYR A 68 -16.29 3.43 11.61
CA TYR A 68 -16.51 3.16 10.18
C TYR A 68 -15.43 2.21 9.60
N GLY A 69 -14.16 2.38 9.97
CA GLY A 69 -13.09 1.48 9.53
C GLY A 69 -13.21 0.04 10.06
N LEU A 70 -13.83 -0.11 11.23
CA LEU A 70 -14.24 -1.39 11.83
C LEU A 70 -15.66 -1.81 11.42
N GLY A 71 -16.32 -0.96 10.63
CA GLY A 71 -17.71 -1.02 10.18
C GLY A 71 -18.80 -0.98 11.24
N VAL A 72 -18.49 -0.80 12.52
CA VAL A 72 -19.45 -0.87 13.65
C VAL A 72 -20.42 0.32 13.72
N HIS A 73 -20.11 1.39 13.00
CA HIS A 73 -21.01 1.89 11.96
C HIS A 73 -22.51 2.00 12.18
N ASN A 74 -23.03 3.06 12.80
CA ASN A 74 -24.47 3.41 12.67
C ASN A 74 -24.70 4.64 11.79
N SER A 75 -25.97 4.95 11.49
CA SER A 75 -26.36 6.06 10.60
C SER A 75 -25.84 7.43 11.05
N ASN A 76 -25.63 7.61 12.36
CA ASN A 76 -25.17 8.86 12.97
C ASN A 76 -23.65 8.93 13.19
N SER A 77 -22.93 7.83 12.93
CA SER A 77 -21.49 7.75 13.18
C SER A 77 -20.73 8.67 12.23
N ASP A 78 -19.67 9.27 12.74
CA ASP A 78 -18.66 9.97 11.98
C ASP A 78 -17.71 8.99 11.26
N ILE A 79 -16.92 9.53 10.35
CA ILE A 79 -15.84 8.82 9.66
C ILE A 79 -14.52 9.35 10.19
N ASP A 80 -13.81 8.50 10.92
CA ASP A 80 -12.45 8.75 11.35
C ASP A 80 -11.46 8.52 10.21
N ALA A 81 -10.76 9.57 9.78
CA ALA A 81 -9.88 9.55 8.62
C ALA A 81 -8.50 10.15 8.95
N LEU A 82 -7.47 9.30 9.11
CA LEU A 82 -6.13 9.76 9.44
C LEU A 82 -5.44 10.36 8.20
N CYS A 83 -5.08 11.64 8.26
CA CYS A 83 -4.25 12.29 7.25
C CYS A 83 -2.78 12.08 7.57
N ILE A 84 -2.15 11.16 6.84
CA ILE A 84 -0.71 10.84 6.97
C ILE A 84 0.06 11.69 5.98
N VAL A 85 1.06 12.44 6.44
CA VAL A 85 1.83 13.38 5.62
C VAL A 85 3.34 13.20 5.76
N SER A 86 4.09 13.70 4.78
CA SER A 86 5.56 13.71 4.75
C SER A 86 6.16 14.76 5.68
N TYR A 87 7.45 14.64 6.00
CA TYR A 87 8.11 15.44 7.05
C TYR A 87 8.06 16.97 6.83
N PHE A 88 7.97 17.40 5.57
CA PHE A 88 7.96 18.82 5.18
C PHE A 88 6.56 19.42 5.11
N VAL A 89 5.49 18.61 5.26
CA VAL A 89 4.10 19.09 5.29
C VAL A 89 3.78 19.50 6.73
N THR A 90 3.46 20.77 6.95
CA THR A 90 3.31 21.36 8.29
C THR A 90 1.85 21.39 8.76
N LEU A 91 1.64 21.70 10.05
CA LEU A 91 0.30 22.00 10.57
C LEU A 91 -0.30 23.27 9.95
N GLU A 92 0.52 24.21 9.47
CA GLU A 92 0.05 25.41 8.76
C GLU A 92 -0.50 25.04 7.38
N ASP A 93 0.18 24.14 6.66
CA ASP A 93 -0.33 23.60 5.39
C ASP A 93 -1.67 22.86 5.60
N PHE A 94 -1.79 22.14 6.72
CA PHE A 94 -2.99 21.38 7.08
C PHE A 94 -4.16 22.28 7.53
N PHE A 95 -3.94 23.16 8.51
CA PHE A 95 -5.01 24.01 9.06
C PHE A 95 -5.26 25.30 8.29
N GLY A 96 -4.36 25.69 7.40
CA GLY A 96 -4.57 26.79 6.47
C GLY A 96 -5.09 26.26 5.15
N VAL A 97 -4.20 25.68 4.35
CA VAL A 97 -4.47 25.39 2.94
C VAL A 97 -5.50 24.28 2.75
N LEU A 98 -5.36 23.13 3.44
CA LEU A 98 -6.35 22.06 3.30
C LEU A 98 -7.72 22.49 3.82
N ARG A 99 -7.75 23.21 4.95
CA ARG A 99 -8.96 23.80 5.52
C ARG A 99 -9.66 24.74 4.52
N ASP A 100 -8.92 25.61 3.84
CA ASP A 100 -9.51 26.54 2.86
C ASP A 100 -9.99 25.80 1.60
N MET A 101 -9.27 24.75 1.16
CA MET A 101 -9.73 23.88 0.08
C MET A 101 -11.02 23.14 0.45
N LEU A 102 -11.13 22.64 1.68
CA LEU A 102 -12.36 22.02 2.19
C LEU A 102 -13.49 23.05 2.23
N ALA A 103 -13.25 24.24 2.78
CA ALA A 103 -14.25 25.32 2.86
C ALA A 103 -14.75 25.79 1.49
N SER A 104 -13.91 25.69 0.46
CA SER A 104 -14.27 26.06 -0.91
C SER A 104 -14.93 24.92 -1.70
N THR A 105 -15.02 23.71 -1.13
CA THR A 105 -15.59 22.55 -1.80
C THR A 105 -17.11 22.50 -1.60
N PRO A 106 -17.93 22.46 -2.67
CA PRO A 106 -19.37 22.29 -2.55
C PRO A 106 -19.72 21.04 -1.75
N GLY A 107 -20.73 21.12 -0.88
CA GLY A 107 -21.15 20.02 -0.01
C GLY A 107 -20.43 19.96 1.34
N VAL A 108 -19.30 20.67 1.51
CA VAL A 108 -18.60 20.75 2.78
C VAL A 108 -19.19 21.85 3.68
N SER A 109 -19.40 21.53 4.95
CA SER A 109 -19.97 22.39 6.00
C SER A 109 -19.37 22.06 7.38
N ASP A 110 -19.74 22.82 8.41
CA ASP A 110 -19.38 22.58 9.82
C ASP A 110 -17.89 22.41 10.10
N ILE A 111 -17.03 23.13 9.37
CA ILE A 111 -15.58 23.00 9.52
C ILE A 111 -15.13 23.58 10.88
N LEU A 112 -14.53 22.73 11.71
CA LEU A 112 -13.95 23.07 13.01
C LEU A 112 -12.49 22.60 13.08
N CYS A 113 -11.57 23.52 13.34
CA CYS A 113 -10.15 23.21 13.51
C CYS A 113 -9.76 23.11 14.98
N ILE A 114 -9.32 21.93 15.42
CA ILE A 114 -8.86 21.68 16.79
C ILE A 114 -7.32 21.61 16.75
N LYS A 115 -6.67 22.75 17.01
CA LYS A 115 -5.20 22.88 16.92
C LYS A 115 -4.46 22.47 18.19
N ASN A 116 -5.01 22.82 19.36
CA ASN A 116 -4.33 22.73 20.66
C ASN A 116 -4.72 21.48 21.47
N ALA A 117 -4.98 20.36 20.80
CA ALA A 117 -5.29 19.08 21.43
C ALA A 117 -4.09 18.13 21.35
N LYS A 118 -4.11 17.06 22.16
CA LYS A 118 -3.10 15.97 22.09
C LYS A 118 -3.00 15.38 20.69
N VAL A 119 -4.10 15.36 19.94
CA VAL A 119 -4.16 14.98 18.53
C VAL A 119 -4.82 16.13 17.75
N PRO A 120 -4.04 16.93 16.99
CA PRO A 120 -4.59 17.99 16.15
C PRO A 120 -5.46 17.41 15.03
N GLN A 121 -6.62 18.02 14.79
CA GLN A 121 -7.58 17.51 13.80
C GLN A 121 -8.51 18.59 13.22
N ILE A 122 -9.03 18.34 12.02
CA ILE A 122 -10.12 19.10 11.42
C ILE A 122 -11.38 18.24 11.46
N LYS A 123 -12.46 18.76 12.04
CA LYS A 123 -13.79 18.16 11.96
C LYS A 123 -14.61 18.89 10.92
N PHE A 124 -15.41 18.18 10.13
CA PHE A 124 -16.29 18.79 9.12
C PHE A 124 -17.41 17.84 8.70
N SER A 125 -18.42 18.36 8.02
CA SER A 125 -19.48 17.59 7.37
C SER A 125 -19.31 17.68 5.84
N PHE A 126 -19.42 16.59 5.10
CA PHE A 126 -19.41 16.57 3.63
C PHE A 126 -20.65 15.83 3.13
N ASP A 127 -21.56 16.55 2.47
CA ASP A 127 -22.86 16.05 2.00
C ASP A 127 -23.67 15.34 3.10
N GLY A 128 -23.56 15.86 4.32
CA GLY A 128 -24.20 15.34 5.53
C GLY A 128 -23.42 14.24 6.26
N VAL A 129 -22.27 13.79 5.73
CA VAL A 129 -21.39 12.81 6.37
C VAL A 129 -20.35 13.53 7.23
N LYS A 130 -20.30 13.22 8.52
CA LYS A 130 -19.34 13.84 9.45
C LYS A 130 -17.98 13.15 9.35
N PHE A 131 -16.92 13.94 9.38
CA PHE A 131 -15.53 13.49 9.34
C PHE A 131 -14.74 14.05 10.52
N ASP A 132 -13.95 13.18 11.13
CA ASP A 132 -12.86 13.53 12.05
C ASP A 132 -11.55 13.26 11.33
N LEU A 133 -10.81 14.32 10.99
CA LEU A 133 -9.57 14.25 10.20
C LEU A 133 -8.35 14.62 11.05
N PRO A 134 -7.78 13.68 11.83
CA PRO A 134 -6.54 13.91 12.54
C PRO A 134 -5.32 13.95 11.62
N TYR A 135 -4.30 14.70 12.06
CA TYR A 135 -3.04 14.88 11.36
C TYR A 135 -1.94 13.98 11.96
N ALA A 136 -1.20 13.27 11.09
CA ALA A 136 0.00 12.53 11.46
C ALA A 136 1.14 12.79 10.48
N ARG A 137 2.29 13.21 11.01
CA ARG A 137 3.50 13.46 10.21
C ARG A 137 4.50 12.34 10.36
N LEU A 138 4.93 11.78 9.23
CA LEU A 138 6.00 10.79 9.18
C LEU A 138 7.34 11.45 8.84
N ASN A 139 8.42 10.90 9.39
CA ASN A 139 9.79 11.26 8.98
C ASN A 139 10.17 10.56 7.66
N ALA A 140 9.34 10.75 6.63
CA ALA A 140 9.50 10.19 5.30
C ALA A 140 9.28 11.29 4.27
N ALA A 141 10.07 11.27 3.19
CA ALA A 141 9.95 12.25 2.13
C ALA A 141 8.71 12.00 1.26
N SER A 142 8.33 10.73 1.02
CA SER A 142 7.17 10.36 0.22
C SER A 142 6.36 9.26 0.91
N ILE A 143 5.03 9.31 0.75
CA ILE A 143 4.07 8.36 1.30
C ILE A 143 3.70 7.34 0.22
N HIS A 144 4.36 6.18 0.21
CA HIS A 144 4.13 5.12 -0.76
C HIS A 144 3.33 3.96 -0.17
N GLU A 145 2.46 3.37 -0.99
CA GLU A 145 1.91 2.03 -0.74
C GLU A 145 2.91 0.98 -1.24
N ALA A 146 2.96 -0.17 -0.57
CA ALA A 146 3.77 -1.31 -1.00
C ALA A 146 3.40 -1.68 -2.44
N LEU A 147 4.39 -2.15 -3.21
CA LEU A 147 4.36 -2.49 -4.64
C LEU A 147 3.36 -3.64 -4.97
N GLY A 148 2.09 -3.48 -4.63
CA GLY A 148 1.03 -4.48 -4.74
C GLY A 148 1.13 -5.65 -3.76
N TYR A 149 1.86 -5.54 -2.65
CA TYR A 149 1.97 -6.59 -1.64
C TYR A 149 1.13 -6.31 -0.39
N LEU A 150 0.87 -7.37 0.38
CA LEU A 150 0.24 -7.29 1.70
C LEU A 150 1.11 -6.45 2.65
N GLY A 151 0.64 -5.25 2.99
CA GLY A 151 1.18 -4.46 4.11
C GLY A 151 0.81 -5.04 5.49
N GLY A 152 1.38 -4.48 6.55
CA GLY A 152 1.22 -5.00 7.92
C GLY A 152 -0.22 -5.11 8.42
N ILE A 153 -1.09 -4.17 8.07
CA ILE A 153 -2.52 -4.26 8.42
C ILE A 153 -3.19 -5.48 7.79
N HIS A 154 -2.86 -5.79 6.53
CA HIS A 154 -3.45 -6.94 5.84
C HIS A 154 -3.06 -8.24 6.55
N LEU A 155 -1.78 -8.41 6.86
CA LEU A 155 -1.28 -9.58 7.58
C LEU A 155 -1.91 -9.70 8.97
N ALA A 156 -2.15 -8.59 9.67
CA ALA A 156 -2.83 -8.59 10.95
C ALA A 156 -4.29 -9.06 10.85
N VAL A 157 -5.03 -8.65 9.82
CA VAL A 157 -6.40 -9.12 9.57
C VAL A 157 -6.40 -10.62 9.29
N LEU A 158 -5.51 -11.07 8.41
CA LEU A 158 -5.38 -12.49 8.09
C LEU A 158 -5.08 -13.31 9.34
N ALA A 159 -4.13 -12.86 10.16
CA ALA A 159 -3.77 -13.55 11.40
C ALA A 159 -4.92 -13.54 12.42
N ALA A 160 -5.65 -12.42 12.53
CA ALA A 160 -6.78 -12.30 13.45
C ALA A 160 -7.91 -13.29 13.12
N LEU A 161 -8.22 -13.53 11.84
CA LEU A 161 -9.23 -14.53 11.46
C LEU A 161 -8.85 -15.93 11.92
N ILE A 162 -7.57 -16.29 11.78
CA ILE A 162 -7.08 -17.59 12.23
C ILE A 162 -7.18 -17.70 13.76
N CYS A 163 -6.81 -16.64 14.49
CA CYS A 163 -6.95 -16.61 15.94
C CYS A 163 -8.42 -16.74 16.37
N GLN A 164 -9.37 -16.13 15.65
CA GLN A 164 -10.81 -16.26 15.92
C GLN A 164 -11.32 -17.68 15.71
N ARG A 165 -10.89 -18.35 14.62
CA ARG A 165 -11.30 -19.72 14.30
C ARG A 165 -10.63 -20.77 15.19
N HIS A 166 -9.51 -20.43 15.81
CA HIS A 166 -8.68 -21.35 16.59
C HIS A 166 -8.25 -20.73 17.94
N PRO A 167 -9.20 -20.35 18.83
CA PRO A 167 -8.94 -19.51 19.99
C PRO A 167 -8.07 -20.15 21.07
N ASN A 168 -8.01 -21.49 21.12
CA ASN A 168 -7.31 -22.25 22.15
C ASN A 168 -6.03 -22.93 21.62
N GLU A 169 -5.64 -22.65 20.38
CA GLU A 169 -4.48 -23.28 19.77
C GLU A 169 -3.16 -22.61 20.17
N THR A 170 -2.08 -23.39 20.12
CA THR A 170 -0.73 -22.87 20.34
C THR A 170 -0.26 -22.03 19.15
N LEU A 171 0.69 -21.11 19.38
CA LEU A 171 1.24 -20.26 18.31
C LEU A 171 1.75 -21.07 17.10
N SER A 172 2.41 -22.21 17.34
CA SER A 172 2.89 -23.06 16.25
C SER A 172 1.76 -23.62 15.40
N VAL A 173 0.66 -24.04 16.02
CA VAL A 173 -0.53 -24.53 15.31
C VAL A 173 -1.21 -23.39 14.56
N LEU A 174 -1.34 -22.21 15.17
CA LEU A 174 -1.89 -21.02 14.52
C LEU A 174 -1.12 -20.64 13.25
N VAL A 175 0.21 -20.70 13.28
CA VAL A 175 1.04 -20.41 12.09
C VAL A 175 0.85 -21.47 11.02
N SER A 176 0.80 -22.76 11.37
CA SER A 176 0.54 -23.84 10.39
C SER A 176 -0.84 -23.69 9.75
N VAL A 177 -1.87 -23.46 10.56
CA VAL A 177 -3.25 -23.26 10.09
C VAL A 177 -3.38 -21.99 9.25
N PHE A 178 -2.63 -20.93 9.56
CA PHE A 178 -2.59 -19.73 8.74
C PHE A 178 -2.16 -20.03 7.31
N PHE A 179 -1.05 -20.73 7.13
CA PHE A 179 -0.55 -21.05 5.78
C PHE A 179 -1.42 -22.07 5.07
N ASP A 180 -1.95 -23.08 5.79
CA ASP A 180 -2.91 -24.05 5.24
C ASP A 180 -4.20 -23.38 4.72
N THR A 181 -4.79 -22.52 5.55
CA THR A 181 -6.01 -21.79 5.22
C THR A 181 -5.78 -20.92 3.98
N TYR A 182 -4.73 -20.11 3.96
CA TYR A 182 -4.51 -19.12 2.90
C TYR A 182 -3.87 -19.67 1.62
N ALA A 183 -3.23 -20.84 1.68
CA ALA A 183 -2.80 -21.60 0.51
C ALA A 183 -3.98 -22.13 -0.33
N THR A 184 -5.08 -22.50 0.35
CA THR A 184 -6.28 -23.10 -0.26
C THR A 184 -7.48 -22.16 -0.33
N TRP A 185 -7.38 -20.96 0.24
CA TRP A 185 -8.45 -19.97 0.30
C TRP A 185 -9.01 -19.61 -1.08
N ARG A 186 -10.34 -19.51 -1.18
CA ARG A 186 -11.06 -19.16 -2.41
C ARG A 186 -11.11 -17.66 -2.63
N TRP A 187 -9.94 -17.04 -2.77
CA TRP A 187 -9.78 -15.58 -2.82
C TRP A 187 -10.62 -14.83 -3.86
N GLU A 188 -11.01 -15.50 -4.94
CA GLU A 188 -11.84 -14.92 -6.02
C GLU A 188 -13.34 -14.98 -5.71
N ALA A 189 -13.76 -15.89 -4.82
CA ALA A 189 -15.15 -16.09 -4.43
C ALA A 189 -15.46 -15.52 -3.03
N GLU A 190 -14.47 -15.51 -2.14
CA GLU A 190 -14.66 -15.22 -0.72
C GLU A 190 -13.64 -14.19 -0.21
N PRO A 191 -14.09 -13.01 0.24
CA PRO A 191 -13.22 -12.07 0.94
C PRO A 191 -12.87 -12.60 2.34
N VAL A 192 -11.71 -12.19 2.86
CA VAL A 192 -11.35 -12.46 4.26
C VAL A 192 -12.08 -11.46 5.13
N ILE A 193 -12.91 -11.97 6.02
CA ILE A 193 -13.83 -11.20 6.86
C ILE A 193 -13.61 -11.65 8.30
N LEU A 194 -13.25 -10.73 9.20
CA LEU A 194 -13.21 -11.01 10.64
C LEU A 194 -14.61 -11.19 11.18
N GLU A 195 -14.85 -12.30 11.89
CA GLU A 195 -16.13 -12.56 12.52
C GLU A 195 -16.15 -11.88 13.87
N ASP A 196 -17.08 -10.96 14.05
CA ASP A 196 -17.46 -10.46 15.35
C ASP A 196 -18.97 -10.69 15.45
N ASP A 197 -19.38 -11.51 16.42
CA ASP A 197 -20.78 -11.90 16.62
C ASP A 197 -21.65 -10.68 17.01
N ASN A 198 -21.02 -9.59 17.45
CA ASN A 198 -21.71 -8.36 17.81
C ASN A 198 -21.84 -7.38 16.63
N MET A 199 -21.45 -7.80 15.42
CA MET A 199 -21.15 -6.90 14.31
C MET A 199 -21.84 -7.28 13.00
N PRO A 200 -22.55 -6.33 12.35
CA PRO A 200 -23.25 -6.61 11.09
C PRO A 200 -22.30 -7.11 9.99
N PRO A 201 -22.73 -7.97 9.05
CA PRO A 201 -21.86 -8.50 7.99
C PRO A 201 -21.20 -7.43 7.10
N MET A 202 -21.86 -6.29 6.89
CA MET A 202 -21.33 -5.16 6.08
C MET A 202 -20.16 -4.45 6.75
N SER A 203 -19.97 -4.72 8.03
CA SER A 203 -19.10 -3.96 8.90
C SER A 203 -17.76 -4.65 9.16
N ARG A 204 -17.71 -5.95 8.92
CA ARG A 204 -16.55 -6.77 9.24
C ARG A 204 -15.34 -6.34 8.39
N MET A 205 -14.17 -6.26 8.99
CA MET A 205 -12.94 -5.86 8.29
C MET A 205 -12.68 -6.82 7.13
N ARG A 206 -12.75 -6.28 5.90
CA ARG A 206 -12.80 -7.06 4.66
C ARG A 206 -11.51 -6.87 3.87
N ILE A 207 -10.82 -7.97 3.57
CA ILE A 207 -9.78 -7.99 2.54
C ILE A 207 -10.36 -8.70 1.33
N GLN A 208 -10.57 -7.95 0.25
CA GLN A 208 -10.88 -8.48 -1.06
C GLN A 208 -9.72 -8.19 -2.01
N TYR A 209 -9.40 -9.18 -2.86
CA TYR A 209 -8.40 -9.07 -3.92
C TYR A 209 -8.59 -7.79 -4.77
N CYS A 210 -9.83 -7.34 -4.98
CA CYS A 210 -10.16 -6.18 -5.81
C CYS A 210 -10.08 -4.81 -5.12
N ASP A 211 -9.94 -4.75 -3.79
CA ASP A 211 -10.02 -3.49 -3.01
C ASP A 211 -8.65 -2.96 -2.56
N SER A 212 -7.56 -3.50 -3.12
CA SER A 212 -6.19 -3.17 -2.76
C SER A 212 -5.32 -2.91 -3.98
N ASN A 213 -4.13 -2.34 -3.80
CA ASN A 213 -3.15 -2.18 -4.88
C ASN A 213 -2.52 -3.51 -5.36
N ILE A 214 -3.02 -4.65 -4.87
CA ILE A 214 -2.56 -5.98 -5.29
C ILE A 214 -2.94 -6.17 -6.76
N THR A 215 -1.94 -6.47 -7.58
CA THR A 215 -2.13 -6.83 -8.99
C THR A 215 -2.15 -8.34 -9.16
N LYS A 216 -2.46 -8.82 -10.37
CA LYS A 216 -2.50 -10.27 -10.67
C LYS A 216 -1.17 -10.94 -10.35
N SER A 217 -0.05 -10.36 -10.77
CA SER A 217 1.29 -10.92 -10.58
C SER A 217 1.66 -10.97 -9.10
N THR A 218 1.44 -9.89 -8.35
CA THR A 218 1.74 -9.87 -6.90
C THR A 218 0.88 -10.84 -6.12
N PHE A 219 -0.36 -11.05 -6.55
CA PHE A 219 -1.25 -12.03 -5.94
C PHE A 219 -0.86 -13.48 -6.24
N ASP A 220 -0.45 -13.77 -7.47
CA ASP A 220 0.10 -15.09 -7.82
C ASP A 220 1.35 -15.40 -6.99
N ILE A 221 2.19 -14.39 -6.70
CA ILE A 221 3.34 -14.52 -5.78
C ILE A 221 2.88 -14.81 -4.36
N ILE A 222 1.93 -14.03 -3.83
CA ILE A 222 1.39 -14.22 -2.48
C ILE A 222 0.82 -15.64 -2.34
N LYS A 223 0.00 -16.10 -3.30
CA LYS A 223 -0.53 -17.48 -3.32
C LYS A 223 0.59 -18.52 -3.37
N THR A 224 1.62 -18.28 -4.18
CA THR A 224 2.77 -19.20 -4.31
C THR A 224 3.56 -19.30 -3.00
N GLU A 225 3.80 -18.18 -2.33
CA GLU A 225 4.50 -18.16 -1.04
C GLU A 225 3.66 -18.79 0.09
N PHE A 226 2.33 -18.62 0.09
CA PHE A 226 1.47 -19.35 1.03
C PHE A 226 1.52 -20.86 0.82
N ARG A 227 1.46 -21.33 -0.44
CA ARG A 227 1.61 -22.76 -0.75
C ARG A 227 2.99 -23.29 -0.37
N ARG A 228 4.05 -22.54 -0.68
CA ARG A 228 5.43 -22.91 -0.29
C ARG A 228 5.52 -23.13 1.22
N ALA A 229 4.97 -22.21 2.01
CA ALA A 229 4.96 -22.31 3.47
C ALA A 229 4.13 -23.50 3.97
N HIS A 230 2.94 -23.74 3.39
CA HIS A 230 2.10 -24.89 3.69
C HIS A 230 2.84 -26.22 3.44
N ASP A 231 3.45 -26.38 2.26
CA ASP A 231 4.16 -27.61 1.87
C ASP A 231 5.32 -27.94 2.84
N PHE A 232 6.02 -26.92 3.34
CA PHE A 232 7.07 -27.11 4.34
C PHE A 232 6.50 -27.57 5.69
N LEU A 233 5.48 -26.86 6.19
CA LEU A 233 4.91 -27.11 7.51
C LEU A 233 4.15 -28.45 7.61
N VAL A 234 3.68 -28.99 6.48
CA VAL A 234 3.07 -30.34 6.41
C VAL A 234 4.12 -31.46 6.41
N ARG A 235 5.31 -31.21 5.86
CA ARG A 235 6.32 -32.26 5.60
C ARG A 235 7.34 -32.44 6.72
N ASP A 236 7.80 -31.36 7.35
CA ASP A 236 8.79 -31.40 8.44
C ASP A 236 8.60 -30.20 9.38
N PHE A 237 8.69 -30.42 10.71
CA PHE A 237 8.55 -29.37 11.71
C PHE A 237 9.85 -28.56 11.88
N ASP A 238 10.39 -28.03 10.77
CA ASP A 238 11.54 -27.13 10.75
C ASP A 238 11.11 -25.72 10.32
N TRP A 239 11.31 -24.73 11.20
CA TRP A 239 10.98 -23.34 10.93
C TRP A 239 12.01 -22.64 10.04
N ARG A 240 13.24 -23.16 9.91
CA ARG A 240 14.32 -22.50 9.18
C ARG A 240 14.00 -22.26 7.69
N PRO A 241 13.45 -23.24 6.94
CA PRO A 241 13.08 -23.05 5.52
C PRO A 241 11.97 -22.01 5.31
N LEU A 242 11.09 -21.79 6.30
CA LEU A 242 10.03 -20.79 6.21
C LEU A 242 10.60 -19.37 6.11
N PHE A 243 11.63 -19.09 6.93
CA PHE A 243 12.30 -17.78 7.00
C PHE A 243 13.51 -17.66 6.07
N GLU A 244 13.81 -18.69 5.28
CA GLU A 244 14.89 -18.61 4.31
C GLU A 244 14.56 -17.54 3.26
N VAL A 245 15.50 -16.63 3.03
CA VAL A 245 15.35 -15.59 2.02
C VAL A 245 15.35 -16.26 0.65
N VAL A 246 14.18 -16.27 0.01
CA VAL A 246 14.02 -16.76 -1.36
C VAL A 246 15.06 -16.07 -2.24
N SER A 247 15.92 -16.89 -2.86
CA SER A 247 16.99 -16.37 -3.70
C SER A 247 16.42 -15.86 -5.01
N TYR A 248 15.94 -14.61 -5.00
CA TYR A 248 15.40 -13.91 -6.15
C TYR A 248 16.29 -14.00 -7.41
N ALA A 249 17.61 -14.05 -7.21
CA ALA A 249 18.59 -14.15 -8.28
C ALA A 249 18.64 -15.51 -8.98
N LYS A 250 18.21 -16.58 -8.30
CA LYS A 250 18.22 -17.95 -8.80
C LYS A 250 16.89 -18.36 -9.45
N ASN A 251 15.83 -17.59 -9.19
CA ASN A 251 14.47 -17.93 -9.61
C ASN A 251 14.08 -17.37 -10.98
N TYR A 252 14.93 -16.52 -11.56
CA TYR A 252 14.67 -15.89 -12.85
C TYR A 252 15.96 -15.86 -13.67
N GLU A 253 15.89 -16.27 -14.93
CA GLU A 253 17.04 -16.18 -15.85
C GLU A 253 17.11 -14.81 -16.52
N SER A 254 15.98 -14.09 -16.57
CA SER A 254 15.83 -12.76 -17.17
C SER A 254 15.14 -11.78 -16.21
N PHE A 255 15.54 -10.52 -16.29
CA PHE A 255 15.01 -9.43 -15.47
C PHE A 255 14.68 -8.21 -16.33
N LEU A 256 13.56 -7.55 -16.01
CA LEU A 256 13.31 -6.18 -16.40
C LEU A 256 14.12 -5.25 -15.51
N LYS A 257 15.15 -4.64 -16.07
CA LYS A 257 15.96 -3.59 -15.45
C LYS A 257 15.25 -2.26 -15.62
N ILE A 258 15.01 -1.59 -14.50
CA ILE A 258 14.41 -0.26 -14.43
C ILE A 258 15.47 0.69 -13.88
N CYS A 259 16.14 1.42 -14.76
CA CYS A 259 17.13 2.43 -14.38
C CYS A 259 16.46 3.79 -14.24
N VAL A 260 16.58 4.41 -13.07
CA VAL A 260 16.05 5.73 -12.76
C VAL A 260 17.23 6.63 -12.46
N SER A 261 17.42 7.70 -13.24
CA SER A 261 18.57 8.59 -13.07
C SER A 261 18.17 10.06 -13.06
N SER A 262 18.95 10.93 -12.43
CA SER A 262 18.76 12.39 -12.46
C SER A 262 20.08 13.09 -12.74
N ARG A 263 20.00 14.31 -13.29
CA ARG A 263 21.18 15.17 -13.54
C ARG A 263 21.80 15.69 -12.25
N HIS A 264 21.00 15.79 -11.19
CA HIS A 264 21.44 16.33 -9.91
C HIS A 264 21.12 15.35 -8.77
N LYS A 265 22.07 15.19 -7.85
CA LYS A 265 21.99 14.22 -6.73
C LYS A 265 20.82 14.52 -5.78
N ASN A 266 20.53 15.81 -5.57
CA ASN A 266 19.41 16.28 -4.74
C ASN A 266 18.04 15.95 -5.35
N GLU A 267 17.92 15.86 -6.68
CA GLU A 267 16.66 15.58 -7.38
C GLU A 267 16.40 14.07 -7.55
N LEU A 268 17.43 13.22 -7.44
CA LEU A 268 17.31 11.78 -7.62
C LEU A 268 16.31 11.15 -6.64
N GLY A 269 16.30 11.59 -5.38
CA GLY A 269 15.37 11.07 -4.38
C GLY A 269 13.93 11.31 -4.77
N ASP A 270 13.63 12.52 -5.26
CA ASP A 270 12.29 12.91 -5.67
C ASP A 270 11.86 12.20 -6.96
N TRP A 271 12.78 12.06 -7.90
CA TRP A 271 12.54 11.31 -9.13
C TRP A 271 12.28 9.82 -8.85
N VAL A 272 13.06 9.20 -7.98
CA VAL A 272 12.86 7.79 -7.56
C VAL A 272 11.53 7.62 -6.85
N GLY A 273 11.15 8.55 -5.96
CA GLY A 273 9.84 8.55 -5.31
C GLY A 273 8.71 8.64 -6.33
N TRP A 274 8.81 9.58 -7.27
CA TRP A 274 7.85 9.74 -8.35
C TRP A 274 7.68 8.45 -9.18
N VAL A 275 8.77 7.80 -9.56
CA VAL A 275 8.73 6.52 -10.31
C VAL A 275 8.10 5.41 -9.46
N LYS A 276 8.50 5.27 -8.19
CA LYS A 276 7.95 4.27 -7.26
C LYS A 276 6.43 4.37 -7.13
N SER A 277 5.88 5.59 -7.07
CA SER A 277 4.42 5.79 -7.00
C SER A 277 3.63 5.27 -8.22
N ARG A 278 4.31 5.09 -9.36
CA ARG A 278 3.72 4.63 -10.63
C ARG A 278 4.13 3.22 -11.02
N MET A 279 4.99 2.59 -10.24
CA MET A 279 5.36 1.19 -10.45
C MET A 279 4.15 0.24 -10.48
N PRO A 280 3.08 0.41 -9.67
CA PRO A 280 1.88 -0.40 -9.82
C PRO A 280 1.24 -0.28 -11.22
N GLN A 281 1.21 0.93 -11.80
CA GLN A 281 0.69 1.16 -13.16
C GLN A 281 1.57 0.51 -14.23
N LEU A 282 2.89 0.55 -14.04
CA LEU A 282 3.84 -0.17 -14.91
C LEU A 282 3.58 -1.68 -14.85
N LEU A 283 3.38 -2.22 -13.65
CA LEU A 283 3.08 -3.63 -13.43
C LEU A 283 1.76 -4.04 -14.10
N PHE A 284 0.69 -3.25 -13.97
CA PHE A 284 -0.58 -3.49 -14.67
C PHE A 284 -0.43 -3.52 -16.20
N LYS A 285 0.49 -2.72 -16.77
CA LYS A 285 0.76 -2.76 -18.21
C LYS A 285 1.54 -4.01 -18.60
N LEU A 286 2.53 -4.40 -17.80
CA LEU A 286 3.29 -5.64 -18.00
C LEU A 286 2.38 -6.87 -17.95
N GLU A 287 1.39 -6.88 -17.07
CA GLU A 287 0.39 -7.95 -16.94
C GLU A 287 -0.53 -8.14 -18.14
N LYS A 288 -0.71 -7.09 -18.96
CA LYS A 288 -1.49 -7.19 -20.21
C LYS A 288 -0.72 -7.89 -21.31
N LEU A 289 0.60 -8.03 -21.16
CA LEU A 289 1.44 -8.76 -22.09
C LEU A 289 1.50 -10.23 -21.69
N PRO A 290 1.67 -11.15 -22.65
CA PRO A 290 1.94 -12.54 -22.33
C PRO A 290 3.28 -12.63 -21.59
N GLY A 291 3.22 -12.95 -20.31
CA GLY A 291 4.40 -13.06 -19.45
C GLY A 291 4.04 -12.82 -17.99
N PHE A 292 4.88 -13.32 -17.10
CA PHE A 292 4.77 -13.05 -15.67
C PHE A 292 5.91 -12.12 -15.25
N CYS A 293 5.59 -11.13 -14.42
CA CYS A 293 6.57 -10.18 -13.89
C CYS A 293 6.52 -10.18 -12.36
N HIS A 294 7.63 -10.51 -11.72
CA HIS A 294 7.76 -10.42 -10.27
C HIS A 294 8.35 -9.06 -9.90
N PRO A 295 7.57 -8.11 -9.38
CA PRO A 295 8.08 -6.80 -9.04
C PRO A 295 8.95 -6.85 -7.76
N ASN A 296 10.08 -6.17 -7.74
CA ASN A 296 10.93 -6.07 -6.54
C ASN A 296 11.11 -4.59 -6.15
N PRO A 297 10.73 -4.18 -4.92
CA PRO A 297 10.85 -2.79 -4.48
C PRO A 297 12.30 -2.39 -4.13
N THR A 298 13.21 -3.37 -4.07
CA THR A 298 14.60 -3.17 -3.68
C THR A 298 15.43 -2.66 -4.86
N THR A 299 16.27 -1.66 -4.59
CA THR A 299 17.26 -1.18 -5.57
C THR A 299 18.57 -1.93 -5.45
N TYR A 300 19.17 -2.31 -6.58
CA TYR A 300 20.47 -2.98 -6.64
C TYR A 300 21.43 -2.20 -7.53
N GLY A 301 22.66 -1.99 -7.04
CA GLY A 301 23.62 -1.15 -7.75
C GLY A 301 23.17 0.31 -7.92
N GLY A 302 23.58 0.91 -9.03
CA GLY A 302 23.37 2.34 -9.32
C GLY A 302 24.53 3.22 -8.87
N SER A 303 24.32 4.53 -8.92
CA SER A 303 25.32 5.55 -8.58
C SER A 303 24.72 6.60 -7.64
N ASP A 304 25.48 7.65 -7.35
CA ASP A 304 24.94 8.85 -6.67
C ASP A 304 23.89 9.59 -7.51
N LEU A 305 23.82 9.31 -8.81
CA LEU A 305 22.90 9.92 -9.77
C LEU A 305 21.88 8.94 -10.34
N SER A 306 21.92 7.66 -9.93
CA SER A 306 21.00 6.64 -10.45
C SER A 306 20.65 5.55 -9.44
N LYS A 307 19.42 5.04 -9.54
CA LYS A 307 18.94 3.85 -8.82
C LYS A 307 18.37 2.87 -9.81
N VAL A 308 18.64 1.58 -9.59
CA VAL A 308 18.21 0.52 -10.50
C VAL A 308 17.35 -0.49 -9.75
N PHE A 309 16.21 -0.84 -10.32
CA PHE A 309 15.35 -1.93 -9.86
C PHE A 309 15.43 -3.08 -10.85
N TYR A 310 15.28 -4.31 -10.37
CA TYR A 310 15.28 -5.51 -11.18
C TYR A 310 14.02 -6.30 -10.87
N TRP A 311 13.14 -6.45 -11.87
CA TRP A 311 11.91 -7.23 -11.76
C TRP A 311 12.07 -8.53 -12.54
N GLY A 312 11.87 -9.67 -11.89
CA GLY A 312 12.02 -10.99 -12.48
C GLY A 312 11.01 -11.22 -13.59
N LEU A 313 11.45 -11.85 -14.68
CA LEU A 313 10.61 -12.20 -15.82
C LEU A 313 10.63 -13.72 -16.03
N ASP A 314 9.48 -14.26 -16.39
CA ASP A 314 9.38 -15.66 -16.83
C ASP A 314 9.92 -15.81 -18.26
N THR A 315 10.86 -16.72 -18.44
CA THR A 315 11.70 -16.85 -19.64
C THR A 315 10.94 -17.43 -20.82
N ASN A 316 9.92 -18.26 -20.57
CA ASN A 316 9.08 -18.89 -21.59
C ASN A 316 8.26 -17.89 -22.43
N LYS A 317 8.15 -16.63 -21.97
CA LYS A 317 7.39 -15.56 -22.67
C LYS A 317 8.18 -14.25 -22.82
N SER A 318 9.44 -14.23 -22.38
CA SER A 318 10.31 -13.05 -22.38
C SER A 318 10.56 -12.45 -23.77
N ASN A 319 10.66 -13.29 -24.80
CA ASN A 319 10.85 -12.90 -26.21
C ASN A 319 9.66 -12.13 -26.82
N ILE A 320 8.52 -12.05 -26.12
CA ILE A 320 7.29 -11.38 -26.60
C ILE A 320 7.13 -9.99 -25.95
N ILE A 321 7.93 -9.67 -24.93
CA ILE A 321 7.80 -8.40 -24.20
C ILE A 321 8.44 -7.28 -25.03
N ASN A 322 7.61 -6.52 -25.76
CA ASN A 322 8.05 -5.30 -26.44
C ASN A 322 8.26 -4.17 -25.41
N VAL A 323 9.43 -4.19 -24.76
CA VAL A 323 9.87 -3.21 -23.75
C VAL A 323 9.82 -1.78 -24.30
N GLU A 324 10.11 -1.60 -25.59
CA GLU A 324 10.13 -0.29 -26.24
C GLU A 324 8.73 0.33 -26.35
N SER A 325 7.72 -0.49 -26.63
CA SER A 325 6.31 -0.08 -26.58
C SER A 325 5.92 0.36 -25.16
N ILE A 326 6.23 -0.45 -24.14
CA ILE A 326 5.92 -0.15 -22.73
C ILE A 326 6.64 1.11 -22.27
N LYS A 327 7.91 1.28 -22.67
CA LYS A 327 8.72 2.46 -22.37
C LYS A 327 8.08 3.69 -22.97
N LYS A 328 7.70 3.70 -24.25
CA LYS A 328 6.99 4.83 -24.87
C LYS A 328 5.68 5.15 -24.14
N ASP A 329 4.95 4.11 -23.76
CA ASP A 329 3.67 4.20 -23.08
C ASP A 329 3.77 4.72 -21.64
N PHE A 330 4.83 4.36 -20.92
CA PHE A 330 5.12 4.85 -19.57
C PHE A 330 5.77 6.25 -19.61
N THR A 331 6.61 6.50 -20.61
CA THR A 331 7.20 7.82 -20.87
C THR A 331 6.09 8.84 -21.19
N ARG A 332 5.07 8.45 -21.96
CA ARG A 332 3.87 9.29 -22.21
C ARG A 332 3.07 9.60 -20.94
N ILE A 333 3.03 8.67 -19.97
CA ILE A 333 2.39 8.88 -18.65
C ILE A 333 3.23 9.78 -17.74
N SER A 334 4.56 9.82 -17.94
CA SER A 334 5.49 10.65 -17.16
C SER A 334 5.64 12.09 -17.66
N MET A 335 5.12 12.41 -18.85
CA MET A 335 5.15 13.77 -19.40
C MET A 335 4.02 14.65 -18.82
N GLY A 336 4.31 15.29 -17.69
CA GLY A 336 3.62 16.53 -17.28
C GLY A 336 4.22 17.78 -17.97
N ARG A 337 3.60 18.96 -17.78
CA ARG A 337 4.00 20.25 -18.41
C ARG A 337 5.42 20.76 -18.09
N HIS A 338 6.18 20.14 -17.18
CA HIS A 338 7.51 20.62 -16.76
C HIS A 338 8.69 19.73 -17.21
N GLY A 339 8.43 18.67 -17.99
CA GLY A 339 9.47 17.68 -18.33
C GLY A 339 9.89 16.82 -17.11
N PRO A 340 10.68 15.76 -17.32
CA PRO A 340 11.03 14.87 -16.22
C PRO A 340 12.23 15.41 -15.41
N LEU A 341 12.20 15.28 -14.07
CA LEU A 341 13.34 15.58 -13.16
C LEU A 341 14.55 14.63 -13.34
N GLY A 342 14.45 13.72 -14.30
CA GLY A 342 15.40 12.67 -14.54
C GLY A 342 15.02 11.84 -15.75
N THR A 343 15.72 10.74 -15.97
CA THR A 343 15.40 9.77 -17.03
C THR A 343 15.01 8.44 -16.41
N MET A 344 14.20 7.68 -17.15
CA MET A 344 13.88 6.30 -16.82
C MET A 344 14.13 5.44 -18.06
N GLU A 345 14.90 4.38 -17.87
CA GLU A 345 15.23 3.41 -18.91
C GLU A 345 14.74 2.03 -18.48
N LEU A 346 14.13 1.34 -19.45
CA LEU A 346 13.68 -0.03 -19.31
C LEU A 346 14.50 -0.89 -20.27
N SER A 347 15.07 -1.97 -19.78
CA SER A 347 15.76 -2.97 -20.60
C SER A 347 15.55 -4.37 -20.03
N VAL A 348 15.56 -5.40 -20.89
CA VAL A 348 15.60 -6.79 -20.43
C VAL A 348 17.05 -7.22 -20.36
N VAL A 349 17.44 -7.81 -19.23
CA VAL A 349 18.82 -8.21 -18.94
C VAL A 349 18.84 -9.64 -18.39
N ASN A 350 19.96 -10.33 -18.57
CA ASN A 350 20.15 -11.68 -18.03
C ASN A 350 20.47 -11.64 -16.53
N ALA A 351 20.33 -12.80 -15.87
CA ALA A 351 20.61 -12.96 -14.45
C ALA A 351 22.04 -12.57 -14.05
N SER A 352 23.03 -12.74 -14.93
CA SER A 352 24.43 -12.37 -14.68
C SER A 352 24.59 -10.91 -14.27
N GLU A 353 23.90 -10.00 -14.95
CA GLU A 353 23.95 -8.56 -14.66
C GLU A 353 23.30 -8.23 -13.31
N PHE A 354 22.22 -8.93 -12.95
CA PHE A 354 21.61 -8.79 -11.63
C PHE A 354 22.55 -9.30 -10.51
N HIS A 355 23.21 -10.43 -10.73
CA HIS A 355 24.17 -10.98 -9.77
C HIS A 355 25.32 -10.01 -9.49
N GLU A 356 25.88 -9.39 -10.51
CA GLU A 356 26.93 -8.38 -10.39
C GLU A 356 26.44 -7.13 -9.64
N ALA A 357 25.25 -6.62 -9.96
CA ALA A 357 24.67 -5.49 -9.26
C ALA A 357 24.43 -5.79 -7.77
N LYS A 358 24.02 -7.02 -7.44
CA LYS A 358 23.77 -7.48 -6.07
C LYS A 358 25.04 -7.63 -5.25
N THR A 359 26.13 -8.15 -5.82
CA THR A 359 27.43 -8.29 -5.12
C THR A 359 28.05 -6.92 -4.82
N ASN A 360 28.00 -6.00 -5.78
CA ASN A 360 28.48 -4.62 -5.62
C ASN A 360 27.72 -3.83 -4.55
N ASN A 361 26.45 -4.13 -4.34
CA ASN A 361 25.64 -3.50 -3.29
C ASN A 361 26.00 -4.02 -1.88
N ARG A 362 26.38 -5.30 -1.76
CA ARG A 362 26.83 -5.88 -0.48
C ARG A 362 28.19 -5.30 -0.04
N SER A 363 29.11 -5.11 -0.98
CA SER A 363 30.45 -4.56 -0.70
C SER A 363 30.41 -3.09 -0.28
N THR A 364 29.54 -2.27 -0.88
CA THR A 364 29.30 -0.87 -0.48
C THR A 364 28.63 -0.75 0.90
N SER A 365 27.64 -1.60 1.21
CA SER A 365 27.00 -1.67 2.53
C SER A 365 27.99 -2.07 3.64
N MET A 366 28.85 -3.07 3.39
CA MET A 366 29.91 -3.45 4.34
C MET A 366 30.94 -2.34 4.55
N ARG A 367 31.31 -1.59 3.49
CA ARG A 367 32.20 -0.41 3.61
C ARG A 367 31.58 0.69 4.47
N ALA A 368 30.32 1.05 4.23
CA ALA A 368 29.61 2.08 5.00
C ALA A 368 29.47 1.73 6.48
N THR A 369 29.25 0.44 6.79
CA THR A 369 29.17 -0.06 8.18
C THR A 369 30.53 0.02 8.90
N ARG A 370 31.63 -0.20 8.18
CA ARG A 370 33.00 -0.11 8.70
C ARG A 370 33.43 1.35 8.95
N THR A 371 33.03 2.29 8.09
CA THR A 371 33.29 3.74 8.27
C THR A 371 32.50 4.34 9.43
N ARG A 372 31.30 3.81 9.73
CA ARG A 372 30.48 4.26 10.86
C ARG A 372 31.07 3.83 12.21
N ARG A 373 31.67 2.63 12.28
CA ARG A 373 32.41 2.15 13.46
C ARG A 373 33.71 2.91 13.71
N THR A 374 34.44 3.34 12.68
CA THR A 374 35.66 4.15 12.87
C THR A 374 35.35 5.59 13.31
N ARG A 375 34.22 6.18 12.91
CA ARG A 375 33.79 7.51 13.41
C ARG A 375 33.30 7.51 14.86
N GLN A 376 32.77 6.40 15.38
CA GLN A 376 32.39 6.29 16.79
C GLN A 376 33.59 6.13 17.74
N ASN A 377 34.76 5.74 17.24
CA ASN A 377 35.96 5.51 18.07
C ASN A 377 36.92 6.71 18.14
N TYR A 378 36.64 7.83 17.46
CA TYR A 378 37.45 9.07 17.51
C TYR A 378 36.73 10.25 18.18
N GLY A 379 35.66 9.96 18.94
CA GLY A 379 34.94 10.93 19.76
C GLY A 379 34.92 10.49 21.22
N ARG A 380 36.09 10.45 21.87
CA ARG A 380 36.24 10.52 23.31
C ARG A 380 37.41 11.42 23.65
#